data_AF-A0A3B4AUW7-F1
#
_entry.id   AF-A0A3B4AUW7-F1
#
_cell.length_a   1.000
_cell.length_b   1.000
_cell.length_c   1.000
_cell.angle_alpha   90.00
_cell.angle_beta   90.00
_cell.angle_gamma   90.00
#
_symmetry.space_group_name_H-M   'P 1'
#
loop_
_entity.id
_entity.type
_entity.pdbx_description
1 polymer ?
#
loop_
_entity_poly.entity_id
_entity_poly.type
_entity_poly.pdbx_seq_one_letter_code
_entity_poly.pdbx_strand_id
1 'polypeptide(L)'
;MLLLKMSSLFCKLGVLVRHRISLFNNASSIVNCLQILGQSLDATVMKTGLESVKAALRCYFVNAAEDLEKTQENLQLGQFSHSREQPRGVTQIINYTTVALLPVLSSLYEHIGQNAFGEDLIDDVQVSCYRILNSLYLLGTNTSIYVEQRPALGKCLAAFSAAFPVAFLEPHLNKFNPFSIYN
;
A
#
# COMPACT_ATOMS: atom_id res chain seq x y z
N MET A 1 -14.80 7.04 -19.90
CA MET A 1 -13.46 7.40 -20.44
C MET A 1 -12.60 8.21 -19.46
N LEU A 2 -13.16 9.17 -18.70
CA LEU A 2 -12.38 10.00 -17.75
C LEU A 2 -11.82 9.19 -16.57
N LEU A 3 -12.65 8.35 -15.92
CA LEU A 3 -12.26 7.47 -14.80
C LEU A 3 -11.09 6.54 -15.15
N LEU A 4 -11.09 5.93 -16.34
CA LEU A 4 -10.00 5.06 -16.82
C LEU A 4 -8.66 5.80 -16.92
N LYS A 5 -8.68 7.08 -17.33
CA LYS A 5 -7.47 7.90 -17.41
C LYS A 5 -6.91 8.21 -16.03
N MET A 6 -7.78 8.44 -15.04
CA MET A 6 -7.38 8.73 -13.66
C MET A 6 -6.72 7.53 -13.00
N SER A 7 -7.29 6.33 -13.16
CA SER A 7 -6.69 5.10 -12.63
C SER A 7 -5.35 4.75 -13.28
N SER A 8 -5.23 4.93 -14.60
CA SER A 8 -3.95 4.74 -15.30
C SER A 8 -2.90 5.75 -14.86
N LEU A 9 -3.31 7.01 -14.64
CA LEU A 9 -2.43 8.07 -14.14
C LEU A 9 -1.95 7.77 -12.71
N PHE A 10 -2.83 7.34 -11.82
CA PHE A 10 -2.49 6.91 -10.47
C PHE A 10 -1.39 5.84 -10.49
N CYS A 11 -1.57 4.77 -11.27
CA CYS A 11 -0.61 3.67 -11.31
C CYS A 11 0.74 4.10 -11.90
N LYS A 12 0.72 4.89 -12.98
CA LYS A 12 1.95 5.40 -13.61
C LYS A 12 2.72 6.34 -12.68
N LEU A 13 2.02 7.24 -11.99
CA LEU A 13 2.62 8.13 -11.00
C LEU A 13 3.13 7.34 -9.80
N GLY A 14 2.42 6.31 -9.35
CA GLY A 14 2.87 5.43 -8.27
C GLY A 14 4.22 4.78 -8.59
N VAL A 15 4.36 4.21 -9.79
CA VAL A 15 5.63 3.64 -10.27
C VAL A 15 6.72 4.70 -10.40
N LEU A 16 6.38 5.90 -10.86
CA LEU A 16 7.35 7.00 -10.97
C LEU A 16 7.86 7.41 -9.59
N VAL A 17 6.97 7.62 -8.61
CA VAL A 17 7.34 7.99 -7.25
C VAL A 17 8.17 6.89 -6.59
N ARG A 18 7.79 5.62 -6.76
CA ARG A 18 8.57 4.45 -6.28
C ARG A 18 10.05 4.53 -6.69
N HIS A 19 10.31 4.86 -7.96
CA HIS A 19 11.68 4.85 -8.49
C HIS A 19 12.42 6.18 -8.38
N ARG A 20 11.71 7.30 -8.21
CA ARG A 20 12.27 8.64 -8.40
C ARG A 20 11.89 9.65 -7.31
N ILE A 21 11.34 9.23 -6.16
CA ILE A 21 10.91 10.17 -5.11
C ILE A 21 12.00 11.15 -4.69
N SER A 22 13.27 10.72 -4.67
CA SER A 22 14.42 11.56 -4.32
C SER A 22 14.71 12.69 -5.31
N LEU A 23 14.16 12.64 -6.53
CA LEU A 23 14.28 13.69 -7.53
C LEU A 23 13.22 14.79 -7.38
N PHE A 24 12.17 14.55 -6.58
CA PHE A 24 11.14 15.55 -6.36
C PHE A 24 11.57 16.50 -5.26
N ASN A 25 11.74 17.78 -5.62
CA ASN A 25 12.03 18.86 -4.68
C ASN A 25 10.93 19.04 -3.61
N ASN A 26 9.69 18.62 -3.91
CA ASN A 26 8.58 18.63 -2.97
C ASN A 26 7.81 17.29 -3.03
N ALA A 27 8.26 16.32 -2.24
CA ALA A 27 7.61 15.02 -2.13
C ALA A 27 6.15 15.12 -1.64
N SER A 28 5.81 16.14 -0.82
CA SER A 28 4.45 16.34 -0.31
C SER A 28 3.45 16.63 -1.44
N SER A 29 3.82 17.46 -2.42
CA SER A 29 2.94 17.77 -3.55
C SER A 29 2.60 16.53 -4.39
N ILE A 30 3.60 15.69 -4.71
CA ILE A 30 3.34 14.50 -5.53
C ILE A 30 2.56 13.43 -4.77
N VAL A 31 2.78 13.31 -3.45
CA VAL A 31 2.00 12.43 -2.57
C VAL A 31 0.55 12.90 -2.48
N ASN A 32 0.31 14.20 -2.28
CA ASN A 32 -1.04 14.77 -2.31
C ASN A 32 -1.73 14.51 -3.65
N CYS A 33 -1.02 14.67 -4.77
CA CYS A 33 -1.57 14.33 -6.09
C CYS A 33 -1.97 12.85 -6.17
N LEU A 34 -1.12 11.93 -5.70
CA LEU A 34 -1.43 10.50 -5.67
C LEU A 34 -2.64 10.18 -4.79
N GLN A 35 -2.78 10.84 -3.64
CA GLN A 35 -3.92 10.67 -2.74
C GLN A 35 -5.22 11.15 -3.41
N ILE A 36 -5.22 12.33 -4.03
CA ILE A 36 -6.38 12.86 -4.77
C ILE A 36 -6.76 11.92 -5.92
N LEU A 37 -5.77 11.41 -6.66
CA LEU A 37 -6.01 10.44 -7.73
C LEU A 37 -6.55 9.11 -7.20
N GLY A 38 -6.05 8.64 -6.07
CA GLY A 38 -6.54 7.44 -5.39
C GLY A 38 -7.99 7.59 -4.93
N GLN A 39 -8.34 8.75 -4.37
CA GLN A 39 -9.71 9.10 -3.97
C GLN A 39 -10.66 9.32 -5.16
N SER A 40 -10.11 9.48 -6.37
CA SER A 40 -10.90 9.54 -7.60
C SER A 40 -11.21 8.15 -8.19
N LEU A 41 -10.70 7.06 -7.58
CA LEU A 41 -10.99 5.69 -7.99
C LEU A 41 -12.39 5.29 -7.50
N ASP A 42 -13.35 5.18 -8.39
CA ASP A 42 -14.71 4.77 -8.03
C ASP A 42 -14.93 3.25 -8.10
N ALA A 43 -15.90 2.73 -7.35
CA ALA A 43 -16.33 1.32 -7.32
C ALA A 43 -16.67 0.78 -8.71
N THR A 44 -17.17 1.64 -9.61
CA THR A 44 -17.47 1.31 -11.00
C THR A 44 -16.24 0.78 -11.75
N VAL A 45 -15.04 1.29 -11.42
CA VAL A 45 -13.76 0.82 -11.97
C VAL A 45 -13.46 -0.62 -11.52
N MET A 46 -13.87 -1.00 -10.31
CA MET A 46 -13.62 -2.35 -9.77
C MET A 46 -14.66 -3.36 -10.24
N LYS A 47 -15.94 -2.96 -10.36
CA LYS A 47 -17.00 -3.85 -10.86
C LYS A 47 -16.98 -4.04 -12.37
N THR A 48 -16.84 -2.95 -13.12
CA THR A 48 -17.06 -2.93 -14.59
C THR A 48 -15.91 -2.32 -15.37
N GLY A 49 -14.84 -1.92 -14.68
CA GLY A 49 -13.69 -1.29 -15.32
C GLY A 49 -12.92 -2.24 -16.22
N LEU A 50 -12.11 -1.65 -17.10
CA LEU A 50 -11.24 -2.41 -18.00
C LEU A 50 -10.28 -3.30 -17.19
N GLU A 51 -10.07 -4.53 -17.64
CA GLU A 51 -9.11 -5.47 -17.03
C GLU A 51 -7.70 -4.85 -16.88
N SER A 52 -7.29 -3.99 -17.81
CA SER A 52 -6.01 -3.28 -17.70
C SER A 52 -5.91 -2.38 -16.47
N VAL A 53 -7.03 -1.81 -16.01
CA VAL A 53 -7.07 -0.94 -14.83
C VAL A 53 -7.04 -1.77 -13.56
N LYS A 54 -7.79 -2.87 -13.50
CA LYS A 54 -7.72 -3.84 -12.40
C LYS A 54 -6.31 -4.40 -12.27
N ALA A 55 -5.71 -4.82 -13.38
CA ALA A 55 -4.33 -5.31 -13.42
C ALA A 55 -3.32 -4.26 -12.92
N ALA A 56 -3.51 -2.98 -13.27
CA ALA A 56 -2.64 -1.91 -12.80
C ALA A 56 -2.76 -1.69 -11.28
N LEU A 57 -3.99 -1.77 -10.74
CA LEU A 57 -4.21 -1.68 -9.29
C LEU A 57 -3.66 -2.91 -8.55
N ARG A 58 -3.88 -4.13 -9.08
CA ARG A 58 -3.24 -5.36 -8.55
C ARG A 58 -1.73 -5.19 -8.48
N CYS A 59 -1.12 -4.72 -9.58
CA CYS A 59 0.31 -4.46 -9.65
C CYS A 59 0.75 -3.40 -8.62
N TYR A 60 -0.04 -2.35 -8.41
CA TYR A 60 0.23 -1.36 -7.35
C TYR A 60 0.30 -2.00 -5.96
N PHE A 61 -0.67 -2.85 -5.58
CA PHE A 61 -0.65 -3.53 -4.30
C PHE A 61 0.50 -4.55 -4.18
N VAL A 62 0.84 -5.27 -5.25
CA VAL A 62 2.03 -6.16 -5.28
C VAL A 62 3.30 -5.36 -5.00
N ASN A 63 3.48 -4.23 -5.68
CA ASN A 63 4.63 -3.35 -5.50
C ASN A 63 4.69 -2.79 -4.07
N ALA A 64 3.55 -2.35 -3.54
CA ALA A 64 3.44 -1.86 -2.17
C ALA A 64 3.84 -2.91 -1.13
N ALA A 65 3.41 -4.17 -1.32
CA ALA A 65 3.81 -5.29 -0.47
C ALA A 65 5.33 -5.51 -0.50
N GLU A 66 5.93 -5.56 -1.69
CA GLU A 66 7.38 -5.73 -1.86
C GLU A 66 8.18 -4.59 -1.22
N ASP A 67 7.70 -3.34 -1.32
CA ASP A 67 8.41 -2.19 -0.76
C ASP A 67 8.37 -2.18 0.78
N LEU A 68 7.25 -2.59 1.38
CA LEU A 68 7.15 -2.77 2.83
C LEU A 68 8.03 -3.92 3.32
N GLU A 69 8.05 -5.05 2.62
CA GLU A 69 8.92 -6.20 2.94
C GLU A 69 10.40 -5.82 2.84
N LYS A 70 10.81 -5.14 1.76
CA LYS A 70 12.18 -4.60 1.65
C LYS A 70 12.50 -3.66 2.80
N THR A 71 11.59 -2.79 3.17
CA THR A 71 11.78 -1.89 4.33
C THR A 71 12.01 -2.69 5.61
N GLN A 72 11.21 -3.72 5.83
CA GLN A 72 11.35 -4.62 6.97
C GLN A 72 12.70 -5.35 6.97
N GLU A 73 13.12 -5.94 5.84
CA GLU A 73 14.40 -6.65 5.71
C GLU A 73 15.58 -5.73 6.03
N ASN A 74 15.57 -4.50 5.49
CA ASN A 74 16.63 -3.51 5.73
C ASN A 74 16.72 -3.11 7.22
N LEU A 75 15.58 -3.05 7.92
CA LEU A 75 15.54 -2.77 9.36
C LEU A 75 16.02 -3.98 10.18
N GLN A 76 15.66 -5.20 9.80
CA GLN A 76 16.11 -6.43 10.47
C GLN A 76 17.62 -6.64 10.36
N LEU A 77 18.21 -6.31 9.22
CA LEU A 77 19.65 -6.40 8.99
C LEU A 77 20.46 -5.31 9.74
N GLY A 78 19.81 -4.44 10.52
CA GLY A 78 20.47 -3.38 11.30
C GLY A 78 21.11 -2.29 10.44
N GLN A 79 20.80 -2.24 9.14
CA GLN A 79 21.36 -1.28 8.18
C GLN A 79 20.90 0.16 8.42
N PHE A 80 19.94 0.32 9.33
CA PHE A 80 19.41 1.60 9.82
C PHE A 80 19.67 1.74 11.33
N SER A 81 20.81 1.28 11.82
CA SER A 81 21.30 1.59 13.17
C SER A 81 21.88 3.01 13.21
N HIS A 82 22.01 3.63 14.39
CA HIS A 82 22.64 4.95 14.62
C HIS A 82 24.12 5.03 14.20
N SER A 83 24.63 4.07 13.42
CA SER A 83 26.00 4.06 12.92
C SER A 83 26.18 5.10 11.81
N ARG A 84 27.38 5.69 11.79
CA ARG A 84 27.73 6.94 11.10
C ARG A 84 27.68 6.87 9.56
N GLU A 85 27.45 5.69 8.99
CA GLU A 85 27.42 5.46 7.54
C GLU A 85 26.23 4.56 7.17
N GLN A 86 25.07 5.16 6.94
CA GLN A 86 23.94 4.45 6.33
C GLN A 86 24.12 4.37 4.81
N PRO A 87 23.88 3.20 4.17
CA PRO A 87 23.91 3.12 2.72
C PRO A 87 22.80 4.01 2.15
N ARG A 88 23.15 4.95 1.25
CA ARG A 88 22.20 5.93 0.67
C ARG A 88 20.91 5.28 0.11
N GLY A 89 21.00 4.05 -0.39
CA GLY A 89 19.84 3.30 -0.88
C GLY A 89 18.86 2.89 0.21
N VAL A 90 19.33 2.54 1.41
CA VAL A 90 18.49 2.12 2.54
C VAL A 90 17.66 3.30 3.07
N THR A 91 18.31 4.46 3.24
CA THR A 91 17.62 5.69 3.64
C THR A 91 16.55 6.10 2.63
N GLN A 92 16.78 5.89 1.33
CA GLN A 92 15.79 6.18 0.28
C GLN A 92 14.58 5.24 0.34
N ILE A 93 14.80 3.94 0.57
CA ILE A 93 13.71 2.95 0.72
C ILE A 93 12.82 3.33 1.91
N ILE A 94 13.44 3.57 3.06
CA ILE A 94 12.74 3.96 4.29
C ILE A 94 11.98 5.27 4.09
N ASN A 95 12.63 6.28 3.50
CA ASN A 95 12.00 7.56 3.23
C ASN A 95 10.81 7.43 2.27
N TYR A 96 10.93 6.65 1.19
CA TYR A 96 9.81 6.37 0.30
C TYR A 96 8.63 5.75 1.05
N THR A 97 8.90 4.74 1.88
CA THR A 97 7.87 4.03 2.64
C THR A 97 7.13 4.97 3.59
N THR A 98 7.86 5.80 4.34
CA THR A 98 7.28 6.69 5.35
C THR A 98 6.55 7.89 4.74
N VAL A 99 7.18 8.57 3.78
CA VAL A 99 6.67 9.87 3.30
C VAL A 99 5.67 9.74 2.15
N ALA A 100 5.66 8.61 1.45
CA ALA A 100 4.78 8.41 0.29
C ALA A 100 3.93 7.16 0.38
N LEU A 101 4.52 5.97 0.58
CA LEU A 101 3.78 4.73 0.48
C LEU A 101 2.67 4.63 1.56
N LEU A 102 3.02 4.83 2.83
CA LEU A 102 2.06 4.76 3.94
C LEU A 102 0.93 5.79 3.82
N PRO A 103 1.20 7.09 3.53
CA PRO A 103 0.13 8.07 3.31
C PRO A 103 -0.79 7.75 2.12
N VAL A 104 -0.24 7.25 1.01
CA VAL A 104 -1.04 6.91 -0.17
C VAL A 104 -1.88 5.66 0.08
N LEU A 105 -1.31 4.61 0.68
CA LEU A 105 -2.06 3.41 1.08
C LEU A 105 -3.16 3.74 2.08
N SER A 106 -2.88 4.55 3.10
CA SER A 106 -3.87 4.96 4.10
C SER A 106 -5.06 5.66 3.43
N SER A 107 -4.78 6.62 2.54
CA SER A 107 -5.82 7.35 1.81
C SER A 107 -6.62 6.44 0.87
N LEU A 108 -5.96 5.50 0.21
CA LEU A 108 -6.62 4.53 -0.67
C LEU A 108 -7.54 3.60 0.14
N TYR A 109 -7.09 3.07 1.27
CA TYR A 109 -7.90 2.22 2.13
C TYR A 109 -9.07 2.98 2.77
N GLU A 110 -8.85 4.20 3.26
CA GLU A 110 -9.93 5.08 3.74
C GLU A 110 -11.01 5.26 2.66
N HIS A 111 -10.59 5.51 1.43
CA HIS A 111 -11.51 5.66 0.30
C HIS A 111 -12.26 4.36 -0.02
N ILE A 112 -11.57 3.21 -0.06
CA ILE A 112 -12.20 1.90 -0.27
C ILE A 112 -13.26 1.63 0.81
N GLY A 113 -12.93 1.87 2.08
CA GLY A 113 -13.84 1.67 3.20
C GLY A 113 -15.05 2.61 3.17
N GLN A 114 -14.84 3.90 2.90
CA GLN A 114 -15.91 4.90 2.82
C GLN A 114 -16.92 4.61 1.70
N ASN A 115 -16.46 4.03 0.59
CA ASN A 115 -17.29 3.74 -0.56
C ASN A 115 -17.72 2.25 -0.62
N ALA A 116 -17.37 1.46 0.40
CA ALA A 116 -17.79 0.07 0.59
C ALA A 116 -17.60 -0.86 -0.63
N PHE A 117 -16.51 -0.69 -1.38
CA PHE A 117 -16.18 -1.57 -2.53
C PHE A 117 -14.99 -2.51 -2.27
N GLY A 118 -14.63 -2.69 -1.00
CA GLY A 118 -13.57 -3.61 -0.60
C GLY A 118 -13.85 -5.06 -1.03
N GLU A 119 -15.11 -5.51 -0.95
CA GLU A 119 -15.53 -6.86 -1.37
C GLU A 119 -15.22 -7.13 -2.84
N ASP A 120 -15.45 -6.16 -3.72
CA ASP A 120 -15.19 -6.26 -5.16
C ASP A 120 -13.70 -6.33 -5.52
N LEU A 121 -12.82 -6.04 -4.56
CA LEU A 121 -11.37 -6.05 -4.72
C LEU A 121 -10.71 -7.31 -4.14
N ILE A 122 -11.40 -8.07 -3.30
CA ILE A 122 -10.79 -9.15 -2.51
C ILE A 122 -10.06 -10.14 -3.40
N ASP A 123 -10.74 -10.71 -4.40
CA ASP A 123 -10.18 -11.73 -5.29
C ASP A 123 -8.99 -11.20 -6.09
N ASP A 124 -8.94 -9.88 -6.29
CA ASP A 124 -7.92 -9.21 -7.05
C ASP A 124 -6.62 -9.01 -6.27
N VAL A 125 -6.74 -8.61 -4.99
CA VAL A 125 -5.61 -8.08 -4.21
C VAL A 125 -5.32 -8.88 -2.94
N GLN A 126 -6.01 -10.00 -2.71
CA GLN A 126 -5.97 -10.75 -1.45
C GLN A 126 -4.54 -11.06 -0.97
N VAL A 127 -3.73 -11.69 -1.82
CA VAL A 127 -2.35 -12.09 -1.49
C VAL A 127 -1.51 -10.87 -1.10
N SER A 128 -1.59 -9.80 -1.87
CA SER A 128 -0.83 -8.57 -1.62
C SER A 128 -1.27 -7.91 -0.31
N CYS A 129 -2.57 -7.88 -0.02
CA CYS A 129 -3.11 -7.33 1.21
C CYS A 129 -2.67 -8.12 2.46
N TYR A 130 -2.57 -9.44 2.40
CA TYR A 130 -1.99 -10.23 3.51
C TYR A 130 -0.52 -9.90 3.74
N ARG A 131 0.27 -9.77 2.66
CA ARG A 131 1.68 -9.39 2.74
C ARG A 131 1.85 -8.00 3.36
N ILE A 132 1.05 -7.03 2.91
CA ILE A 132 1.02 -5.67 3.47
C ILE A 132 0.69 -5.71 4.96
N LEU A 133 -0.38 -6.43 5.35
CA LEU A 133 -0.79 -6.56 6.75
C LEU A 133 0.34 -7.12 7.62
N ASN A 134 0.98 -8.19 7.18
CA ASN A 134 2.08 -8.82 7.91
C ASN A 134 3.27 -7.85 8.06
N SER A 135 3.65 -7.17 6.98
CA SER A 135 4.74 -6.18 7.01
C SER A 135 4.41 -5.00 7.92
N LEU A 136 3.18 -4.47 7.89
CA LEU A 136 2.74 -3.39 8.79
C LEU A 136 2.81 -3.81 10.26
N TYR A 137 2.37 -5.04 10.58
CA TYR A 137 2.44 -5.59 11.94
C TYR A 137 3.88 -5.73 12.42
N LEU A 138 4.76 -6.31 11.61
CA LEU A 138 6.16 -6.52 11.96
C LEU A 138 6.92 -5.20 12.10
N LEU A 139 6.68 -4.24 11.20
CA LEU A 139 7.25 -2.89 11.30
C LEU A 139 6.76 -2.14 12.55
N GLY A 140 5.48 -2.29 12.91
CA GLY A 140 4.88 -1.61 14.06
C GLY A 140 5.32 -2.16 15.42
N THR A 141 5.59 -3.47 15.49
CA THR A 141 5.97 -4.17 16.73
C THR A 141 7.48 -4.21 16.96
N ASN A 142 8.30 -3.91 15.94
CA ASN A 142 9.75 -3.86 16.06
C ASN A 142 10.22 -2.72 16.99
N THR A 143 11.33 -2.93 17.70
CA THR A 143 11.99 -1.97 18.60
C THR A 143 13.03 -1.07 17.90
N SER A 144 13.13 -1.15 16.56
CA SER A 144 14.04 -0.34 15.73
C SER A 144 13.74 1.17 15.77
N ILE A 145 14.59 1.97 15.13
CA ILE A 145 14.39 3.43 15.01
C ILE A 145 13.16 3.85 14.19
N TYR A 146 12.41 2.89 13.67
CA TYR A 146 11.11 3.09 13.02
C TYR A 146 9.97 3.34 14.01
N VAL A 147 10.23 3.37 15.33
CA VAL A 147 9.26 3.68 16.39
C VAL A 147 8.52 5.01 16.14
N GLU A 148 9.23 6.04 15.65
CA GLU A 148 8.64 7.35 15.33
C GLU A 148 7.55 7.29 14.24
N GLN A 149 7.53 6.21 13.45
CA GLN A 149 6.59 6.00 12.35
C GLN A 149 5.39 5.12 12.74
N ARG A 150 5.34 4.64 13.99
CA ARG A 150 4.18 3.88 14.51
C ARG A 150 2.84 4.57 14.31
N PRO A 151 2.70 5.91 14.46
CA PRO A 151 1.43 6.57 14.19
C PRO A 151 0.98 6.41 12.72
N ALA A 152 1.90 6.53 11.76
CA ALA A 152 1.58 6.38 10.34
C ALA A 152 1.24 4.92 9.98
N LEU A 153 1.99 3.95 10.53
CA LEU A 153 1.69 2.52 10.39
C LEU A 153 0.32 2.17 10.99
N GLY A 154 0.04 2.65 12.20
CA GLY A 154 -1.23 2.44 12.89
C GLY A 154 -2.41 3.05 12.14
N LYS A 155 -2.24 4.26 11.59
CA LYS A 155 -3.25 4.89 10.72
C LYS A 155 -3.51 4.03 9.47
N CYS A 156 -2.46 3.58 8.79
CA CYS A 156 -2.59 2.74 7.61
C CYS A 156 -3.29 1.41 7.93
N LEU A 157 -2.96 0.80 9.07
CA LEU A 157 -3.56 -0.45 9.52
C LEU A 157 -5.03 -0.27 9.89
N ALA A 158 -5.40 0.82 10.57
CA ALA A 158 -6.79 1.14 10.89
C ALA A 158 -7.61 1.36 9.60
N ALA A 159 -7.07 2.12 8.64
CA ALA A 159 -7.70 2.31 7.33
C ALA A 159 -7.88 0.98 6.59
N PHE A 160 -6.85 0.12 6.58
CA PHE A 160 -6.92 -1.22 6.01
C PHE A 160 -8.04 -2.06 6.63
N SER A 161 -8.15 -2.09 7.97
CA SER A 161 -9.20 -2.84 8.67
C SER A 161 -10.61 -2.31 8.41
N ALA A 162 -10.74 -1.03 8.07
CA ALA A 162 -12.02 -0.43 7.68
C ALA A 162 -12.34 -0.67 6.21
N ALA A 163 -11.34 -0.95 5.37
CA ALA A 163 -11.48 -1.14 3.93
C ALA A 163 -11.95 -2.55 3.54
N PHE A 164 -11.56 -3.57 4.31
CA PHE A 164 -11.84 -4.97 3.99
C PHE A 164 -12.63 -5.66 5.12
N PRO A 165 -13.63 -6.49 4.80
CA PRO A 165 -14.40 -7.22 5.80
C PRO A 165 -13.53 -8.19 6.61
N VAL A 166 -13.83 -8.35 7.90
CA VAL A 166 -13.03 -9.15 8.86
C VAL A 166 -12.84 -10.62 8.44
N ALA A 167 -13.75 -11.19 7.65
CA ALA A 167 -13.60 -12.53 7.08
C ALA A 167 -12.34 -12.69 6.21
N PHE A 168 -11.77 -11.57 5.75
CA PHE A 168 -10.48 -11.49 5.07
C PHE A 168 -9.28 -11.69 6.01
N LEU A 169 -9.42 -11.51 7.32
CA LEU A 169 -8.34 -11.65 8.31
C LEU A 169 -8.20 -13.06 8.88
N GLU A 170 -9.03 -14.01 8.43
CA GLU A 170 -9.09 -15.37 8.96
C GLU A 170 -8.74 -16.42 7.88
N PRO A 171 -7.44 -16.71 7.64
CA PRO A 171 -6.99 -17.68 6.62
C PRO A 171 -7.60 -19.08 6.78
N HIS A 172 -8.04 -19.44 7.98
CA HIS A 172 -8.66 -20.72 8.29
C HIS A 172 -10.13 -20.81 7.87
N LEU A 173 -10.79 -19.67 7.61
CA LEU A 173 -12.13 -19.57 7.04
C LEU A 173 -12.12 -19.48 5.50
N ASN A 174 -10.96 -19.28 4.86
CA ASN A 174 -10.82 -19.27 3.40
C ASN A 174 -11.39 -20.53 2.74
N LYS A 175 -11.30 -21.70 3.39
CA LYS A 175 -11.91 -22.95 2.91
C LYS A 175 -13.44 -22.90 2.79
N PHE A 176 -14.09 -22.01 3.54
CA PHE A 176 -15.54 -21.78 3.48
C PHE A 176 -15.92 -20.56 2.66
N ASN A 177 -14.93 -19.82 2.14
CA ASN A 177 -15.14 -18.71 1.24
C ASN A 177 -15.12 -19.23 -0.21
N PRO A 178 -16.25 -19.23 -0.94
CA PRO A 178 -16.32 -19.69 -2.32
C PRO A 178 -15.50 -18.81 -3.30
N PHE A 179 -15.05 -17.64 -2.87
CA PHE A 179 -14.20 -16.72 -3.63
C PHE A 179 -12.71 -16.78 -3.21
N SER A 180 -12.33 -17.70 -2.31
CA SER A 180 -10.93 -17.83 -1.95
C SER A 180 -10.11 -18.49 -3.05
N ILE A 181 -8.95 -17.92 -3.37
CA ILE A 181 -7.92 -18.48 -4.27
C ILE A 181 -7.35 -19.84 -3.85
N TYR A 182 -7.67 -20.31 -2.64
CA TYR A 182 -7.27 -21.62 -2.13
C TYR A 182 -8.31 -22.72 -2.38
N ASN A 183 -9.46 -22.39 -2.97
CA ASN A 183 -10.53 -23.32 -3.37
C ASN A 183 -10.57 -23.53 -4.90
#